data_AF-A0AAD9K7T9-F1
#
_entry.id   AF-A0AAD9K7T9-F1
#
_cell.length_a   1.000
_cell.length_b   1.000
_cell.length_c   1.000
_cell.angle_alpha   90.00
_cell.angle_beta   90.00
_cell.angle_gamma   90.00
#
_symmetry.space_group_name_H-M   'P 1'
#
loop_
_entity.id
_entity.type
_entity.pdbx_description
1 polymer ?
#
loop_
_entity_poly.entity_id
_entity_poly.type
_entity_poly.pdbx_seq_one_letter_code
_entity_poly.pdbx_strand_id
1 'polypeptide(L)'
;MTSAMANVAEYLKNKNAHIGGIGIQSHLKVLPMDEEVLEKRLQIIGRVGLPITITEFSVHSSNVQTRANALDLAFRVYFADPNVHAILLWGFTDQFLTFAPDYYLTHGTSFTPNTAGQKLLHLINEEWSTKQDIHPTSNNVDTTINHAFRGKYQLTVVCNGQVKLEKEFHVGNSPSIINI
;
A
#
# COMPACT_ATOMS: atom_id res chain seq x y z
N MET A 1 16.51 -16.99 -7.06
CA MET A 1 15.14 -17.38 -6.66
C MET A 1 14.06 -16.61 -7.43
N THR A 2 14.07 -15.27 -7.47
CA THR A 2 13.03 -14.47 -8.16
C THR A 2 12.73 -14.92 -9.60
N SER A 3 13.76 -15.06 -10.45
CA SER A 3 13.56 -15.49 -11.84
C SER A 3 13.00 -16.91 -11.97
N ALA A 4 13.29 -17.81 -11.01
CA ALA A 4 12.73 -19.15 -11.03
C ALA A 4 11.21 -19.14 -10.80
N MET A 5 10.72 -18.27 -9.90
CA MET A 5 9.29 -18.10 -9.67
C MET A 5 8.58 -17.54 -10.91
N ALA A 6 9.15 -16.51 -11.55
CA ALA A 6 8.62 -15.96 -12.80
C ALA A 6 8.58 -17.03 -13.91
N ASN A 7 9.66 -17.80 -14.08
CA ASN A 7 9.73 -18.88 -15.07
C ASN A 7 8.69 -19.99 -14.81
N VAL A 8 8.43 -20.35 -13.54
CA VAL A 8 7.38 -21.33 -13.20
C VAL A 8 6.00 -20.79 -13.55
N ALA A 9 5.71 -19.52 -13.22
CA ALA A 9 4.43 -18.91 -13.57
C ALA A 9 4.24 -18.83 -15.10
N GLU A 10 5.28 -18.43 -15.85
CA GLU A 10 5.28 -18.45 -17.32
C GLU A 10 5.04 -19.86 -17.87
N TYR A 11 5.73 -20.87 -17.32
CA TYR A 11 5.53 -22.27 -17.71
C TYR A 11 4.07 -22.70 -17.50
N LEU A 12 3.48 -22.40 -16.35
CA LEU A 12 2.08 -22.72 -16.05
C LEU A 12 1.12 -22.03 -17.02
N LYS A 13 1.32 -20.73 -17.32
CA LYS A 13 0.53 -20.03 -18.35
C LYS A 13 0.65 -20.70 -19.72
N ASN A 14 1.86 -21.03 -20.13
CA ASN A 14 2.13 -21.68 -21.41
C ASN A 14 1.56 -23.11 -21.51
N LYS A 15 1.26 -23.74 -20.37
CA LYS A 15 0.54 -25.02 -20.29
C LYS A 15 -0.98 -24.86 -20.14
N ASN A 16 -1.51 -23.66 -20.35
CA ASN A 16 -2.93 -23.33 -20.18
C ASN A 16 -3.46 -23.62 -18.77
N ALA A 17 -2.60 -23.58 -17.74
CA ALA A 17 -3.06 -23.66 -16.36
C ALA A 17 -3.74 -22.33 -15.96
N HIS A 18 -4.87 -22.44 -15.25
CA HIS A 18 -5.59 -21.29 -14.74
C HIS A 18 -4.91 -20.75 -13.47
N ILE A 19 -3.97 -19.83 -13.64
CA ILE A 19 -3.35 -19.09 -12.54
C ILE A 19 -3.77 -17.63 -12.55
N GLY A 20 -4.23 -17.12 -11.40
CA GLY A 20 -4.82 -15.80 -11.28
C GLY A 20 -3.88 -14.70 -10.77
N GLY A 21 -2.70 -15.07 -10.26
CA GLY A 21 -1.77 -14.13 -9.62
C GLY A 21 -0.52 -14.82 -9.10
N ILE A 22 0.41 -14.03 -8.57
CA ILE A 22 1.66 -14.50 -7.98
C ILE A 22 1.75 -13.96 -6.54
N GLY A 23 1.81 -14.87 -5.57
CA GLY A 23 2.02 -14.52 -4.17
C GLY A 23 3.51 -14.44 -3.82
N ILE A 24 3.91 -13.36 -3.15
CA ILE A 24 5.26 -13.18 -2.60
C ILE A 24 5.13 -13.05 -1.08
N GLN A 25 5.71 -13.99 -0.33
CA GLN A 25 5.67 -13.92 1.14
C GLN A 25 6.26 -12.61 1.67
N SER A 26 7.45 -12.22 1.19
CA SER A 26 8.13 -10.99 1.61
C SER A 26 8.45 -10.95 3.12
N HIS A 27 9.00 -12.02 3.67
CA HIS A 27 9.72 -11.97 4.95
C HIS A 27 11.10 -11.33 4.76
N LEU A 28 11.24 -10.06 5.12
CA LEU A 28 12.44 -9.28 4.89
C LEU A 28 13.37 -9.36 6.10
N LYS A 29 14.58 -9.91 5.89
CA LYS A 29 15.59 -10.14 6.95
C LYS A 29 16.92 -9.46 6.67
N VAL A 30 17.15 -8.98 5.44
CA VAL A 30 18.40 -8.34 5.02
C VAL A 30 18.23 -6.83 5.14
N LEU A 31 19.09 -6.21 5.94
CA LEU A 31 19.07 -4.78 6.24
C LEU A 31 20.50 -4.20 6.14
N PRO A 32 20.69 -2.96 5.64
CA PRO A 32 19.66 -2.09 5.10
C PRO A 32 19.03 -2.65 3.82
N MET A 33 17.78 -2.28 3.57
CA MET A 33 17.07 -2.71 2.37
C MET A 33 17.51 -1.86 1.19
N ASP A 34 17.68 -2.52 0.04
CA ASP A 34 18.02 -1.87 -1.22
C ASP A 34 16.75 -1.73 -2.06
N GLU A 35 16.35 -0.49 -2.31
CA GLU A 35 15.18 -0.12 -3.10
C GLU A 35 15.25 -0.66 -4.52
N GLU A 36 16.38 -0.47 -5.21
CA GLU A 36 16.58 -0.92 -6.59
C GLU A 36 16.47 -2.45 -6.68
N VAL A 37 17.00 -3.17 -5.70
CA VAL A 37 16.86 -4.62 -5.64
C VAL A 37 15.41 -5.04 -5.47
N LEU A 38 14.61 -4.34 -4.67
CA LEU A 38 13.21 -4.66 -4.46
C LEU A 38 12.39 -4.37 -5.73
N GLU A 39 12.56 -3.20 -6.33
CA GLU A 39 11.95 -2.81 -7.60
C GLU A 39 12.29 -3.80 -8.71
N LYS A 40 13.58 -4.12 -8.89
CA LYS A 40 14.02 -5.07 -9.91
C LYS A 40 13.41 -6.46 -9.73
N ARG A 41 13.19 -6.89 -8.48
CA ARG A 41 12.53 -8.17 -8.19
C ARG A 41 11.06 -8.14 -8.60
N LEU A 42 10.36 -7.04 -8.32
CA LEU A 42 8.97 -6.87 -8.75
C LEU A 42 8.88 -6.80 -10.27
N GLN A 43 9.77 -6.06 -10.95
CA GLN A 43 9.83 -6.01 -12.41
C GLN A 43 10.01 -7.40 -13.06
N ILE A 44 10.92 -8.22 -12.51
CA ILE A 44 11.13 -9.59 -12.99
C ILE A 44 9.85 -10.44 -12.87
N ILE A 45 9.05 -10.24 -11.82
CA ILE A 45 7.80 -10.98 -11.62
C ILE A 45 6.67 -10.37 -12.45
N GLY A 46 6.61 -9.04 -12.54
CA GLY A 46 5.61 -8.28 -13.27
C GLY A 46 5.62 -8.55 -14.77
N ARG A 47 6.77 -8.94 -15.34
CA ARG A 47 6.88 -9.37 -16.75
C ARG A 47 5.95 -10.55 -17.11
N VAL A 48 5.53 -11.34 -16.11
CA VAL A 48 4.60 -12.46 -16.32
C VAL A 48 3.20 -11.95 -16.67
N GLY A 49 2.88 -10.68 -16.36
CA GLY A 49 1.58 -10.06 -16.63
C GLY A 49 0.46 -10.63 -15.76
N LEU A 50 0.79 -11.06 -14.55
CA LEU A 50 -0.17 -11.50 -13.53
C LEU A 50 -0.09 -10.56 -12.32
N PRO A 51 -1.20 -10.30 -11.62
CA PRO A 51 -1.19 -9.47 -10.43
C PRO A 51 -0.34 -10.10 -9.33
N ILE A 52 0.41 -9.26 -8.63
CA ILE A 52 1.28 -9.62 -7.50
C ILE A 52 0.54 -9.32 -6.20
N THR A 53 0.53 -10.29 -5.30
CA THR A 53 0.08 -10.12 -3.91
C THR A 53 1.29 -10.28 -2.99
N ILE A 54 1.58 -9.29 -2.16
CA ILE A 54 2.48 -9.50 -1.03
C ILE A 54 1.67 -10.18 0.07
N THR A 55 1.95 -11.46 0.35
CA THR A 55 1.03 -12.32 1.14
C THR A 55 1.34 -12.36 2.63
N GLU A 56 2.59 -12.11 3.02
CA GLU A 56 3.08 -12.34 4.39
C GLU A 56 4.14 -11.27 4.78
N PHE A 57 3.88 -10.01 4.43
CA PHE A 57 4.82 -8.93 4.66
C PHE A 57 5.23 -8.87 6.12
N SER A 58 6.55 -8.82 6.34
CA SER A 58 7.14 -8.69 7.66
C SER A 58 8.60 -8.27 7.54
N VAL A 59 9.09 -7.53 8.53
CA VAL A 59 10.50 -7.11 8.61
C VAL A 59 11.07 -7.56 9.94
N HIS A 60 12.16 -8.32 9.90
CA HIS A 60 12.87 -8.74 11.11
C HIS A 60 13.98 -7.75 11.46
N SER A 61 13.93 -7.17 12.65
CA SER A 61 15.08 -6.48 13.26
C SER A 61 14.81 -6.13 14.72
N SER A 62 15.76 -6.41 15.61
CA SER A 62 15.67 -6.01 17.03
C SER A 62 15.66 -4.50 17.22
N ASN A 63 16.20 -3.74 16.27
CA ASN A 63 16.05 -2.29 16.23
C ASN A 63 14.74 -1.92 15.53
N VAL A 64 13.80 -1.37 16.29
CA VAL A 64 12.46 -0.96 15.81
C VAL A 64 12.55 0.18 14.79
N GLN A 65 13.52 1.09 14.91
CA GLN A 65 13.71 2.16 13.93
C GLN A 65 14.16 1.60 12.58
N THR A 66 15.05 0.61 12.59
CA THR A 66 15.46 -0.07 11.34
C THR A 66 14.25 -0.78 10.72
N ARG A 67 13.38 -1.41 11.52
CA ARG A 67 12.11 -1.99 11.02
C ARG A 67 11.20 -0.92 10.42
N ALA A 68 11.07 0.23 11.06
CA ALA A 68 10.22 1.32 10.59
C ALA A 68 10.71 1.86 9.23
N ASN A 69 12.02 2.07 9.07
CA ASN A 69 12.61 2.55 7.82
C ASN A 69 12.46 1.52 6.68
N ALA A 70 12.70 0.24 6.99
CA ALA A 70 12.53 -0.84 6.04
C ALA A 70 11.06 -1.07 5.64
N LEU A 71 10.13 -0.92 6.59
CA LEU A 71 8.70 -0.95 6.32
C LEU A 71 8.30 0.19 5.40
N ASP A 72 8.70 1.43 5.71
CA ASP A 72 8.41 2.61 4.90
C ASP A 72 8.87 2.45 3.45
N LEU A 73 10.13 2.05 3.25
CA LEU A 73 10.71 1.81 1.94
C LEU A 73 9.94 0.71 1.18
N ALA A 74 9.74 -0.46 1.80
CA ALA A 74 9.07 -1.57 1.13
C ALA A 74 7.62 -1.23 0.75
N PHE A 75 6.87 -0.60 1.66
CA PHE A 75 5.49 -0.20 1.41
C PHE A 75 5.40 0.82 0.26
N ARG A 76 6.32 1.77 0.17
CA ARG A 76 6.37 2.74 -0.94
C ARG A 76 6.65 2.05 -2.27
N VAL A 77 7.64 1.17 -2.33
CA VAL A 77 7.97 0.40 -3.54
C VAL A 77 6.79 -0.46 -3.97
N TYR A 78 6.14 -1.16 -3.04
CA TYR A 78 4.97 -1.99 -3.32
C TYR A 78 3.76 -1.15 -3.76
N PHE A 79 3.54 0.01 -3.15
CA PHE A 79 2.43 0.88 -3.53
C PHE A 79 2.65 1.53 -4.90
N ALA A 80 3.90 1.79 -5.28
CA ALA A 80 4.27 2.38 -6.56
C ALA A 80 4.22 1.38 -7.74
N ASP A 81 4.44 0.08 -7.50
CA ASP A 81 4.45 -0.91 -8.57
C ASP A 81 3.02 -1.23 -9.06
N PRO A 82 2.69 -0.99 -10.35
CA PRO A 82 1.34 -1.19 -10.88
C PRO A 82 0.90 -2.66 -10.92
N ASN A 83 1.81 -3.61 -10.77
CA ASN A 83 1.50 -5.04 -10.71
C ASN A 83 1.12 -5.49 -9.30
N VAL A 84 1.48 -4.74 -8.25
CA VAL A 84 1.13 -5.07 -6.87
C VAL A 84 -0.28 -4.61 -6.57
N HIS A 85 -1.18 -5.55 -6.25
CA HIS A 85 -2.59 -5.24 -6.01
C HIS A 85 -2.98 -5.27 -4.52
N ALA A 86 -2.19 -5.94 -3.67
CA ALA A 86 -2.45 -6.06 -2.25
C ALA A 86 -1.18 -6.37 -1.46
N ILE A 87 -1.15 -5.86 -0.22
CA ILE A 87 -0.12 -6.12 0.78
C ILE A 87 -0.81 -6.64 2.04
N LEU A 88 -0.51 -7.87 2.41
CA LEU A 88 -1.00 -8.53 3.61
C LEU A 88 0.15 -8.66 4.60
N LEU A 89 -0.07 -8.24 5.84
CA LEU A 89 0.88 -8.48 6.93
C LEU A 89 0.81 -9.95 7.34
N TRP A 90 1.96 -10.58 7.60
CA TRP A 90 1.99 -11.92 8.18
C TRP A 90 1.37 -11.95 9.59
N GLY A 91 1.57 -10.87 10.34
CA GLY A 91 1.01 -10.58 11.64
C GLY A 91 1.51 -9.22 12.12
N PHE A 92 0.83 -8.59 13.07
CA PHE A 92 1.19 -7.25 13.54
C PHE A 92 1.39 -7.14 15.05
N THR A 93 0.96 -8.12 15.85
CA THR A 93 0.94 -8.02 17.30
C THR A 93 1.85 -9.03 17.99
N ASP A 94 2.56 -8.58 19.02
CA ASP A 94 3.37 -9.44 19.89
C ASP A 94 2.54 -10.49 20.65
N GLN A 95 1.23 -10.27 20.80
CA GLN A 95 0.32 -11.23 21.44
C GLN A 95 0.15 -12.52 20.62
N PHE A 96 0.29 -12.42 19.30
CA PHE A 96 0.20 -13.56 18.39
C PHE A 96 1.58 -14.03 17.94
N LEU A 97 2.51 -13.10 17.74
CA LEU A 97 3.86 -13.37 17.26
C LEU A 97 4.86 -13.68 18.38
N THR A 98 4.42 -14.35 19.45
CA THR A 98 5.25 -14.65 20.62
C THR A 98 6.49 -15.50 20.29
N PHE A 99 6.38 -16.36 19.27
CA PHE A 99 7.45 -17.22 18.75
C PHE A 99 8.33 -16.55 17.69
N ALA A 100 7.98 -15.33 17.27
CA ALA A 100 8.65 -14.58 16.22
C ALA A 100 8.98 -13.17 16.75
N PRO A 101 9.97 -13.06 17.67
CA PRO A 101 10.38 -11.77 18.18
C PRO A 101 10.84 -10.88 17.03
N ASP A 102 10.76 -9.58 17.26
CA ASP A 102 11.29 -8.57 16.34
C ASP A 102 10.60 -8.48 14.96
N TYR A 103 9.36 -8.97 14.84
CA TYR A 103 8.50 -8.76 13.66
C TYR A 103 7.28 -7.88 13.91
N TYR A 104 6.81 -7.80 15.16
CA TYR A 104 5.55 -7.15 15.50
C TYR A 104 5.62 -5.62 15.34
N LEU A 105 4.46 -5.04 15.06
CA LEU A 105 4.19 -3.61 14.90
C LEU A 105 3.50 -3.02 16.13
N THR A 106 2.93 -3.85 17.00
CA THR A 106 2.20 -3.42 18.20
C THR A 106 2.62 -4.18 19.44
N HIS A 107 2.32 -3.58 20.59
CA HIS A 107 2.59 -4.12 21.92
C HIS A 107 1.34 -4.37 22.74
N GLY A 108 1.32 -5.50 23.44
CA GLY A 108 0.32 -5.82 24.43
C GLY A 108 -1.08 -6.06 23.86
N THR A 109 -2.02 -6.34 24.75
CA THR A 109 -3.44 -6.57 24.41
C THR A 109 -4.16 -5.31 23.92
N SER A 110 -3.62 -4.12 24.22
CA SER A 110 -4.14 -2.84 23.71
C SER A 110 -3.68 -2.53 22.28
N PHE A 111 -2.84 -3.38 21.68
CA PHE A 111 -2.28 -3.18 20.33
C PHE A 111 -1.62 -1.82 20.14
N THR A 112 -0.91 -1.32 21.16
CA THR A 112 -0.23 -0.02 21.09
C THR A 112 0.86 -0.06 20.01
N PRO A 113 0.82 0.77 18.96
CA PRO A 113 1.81 0.73 17.89
C PRO A 113 3.21 1.12 18.38
N ASN A 114 4.21 0.32 18.02
CA ASN A 114 5.62 0.73 18.10
C ASN A 114 5.99 1.64 16.92
N THR A 115 7.23 2.11 16.83
CA THR A 115 7.66 3.03 15.78
C THR A 115 7.40 2.52 14.35
N ALA A 116 7.51 1.22 14.10
CA ALA A 116 7.20 0.64 12.78
C ALA A 116 5.68 0.62 12.52
N GLY A 117 4.87 0.28 13.53
CA GLY A 117 3.41 0.37 13.43
C GLY A 117 2.90 1.80 13.25
N GLN A 118 3.47 2.77 13.96
CA GLN A 118 3.17 4.19 13.80
C GLN A 118 3.50 4.68 12.38
N LYS A 119 4.65 4.25 11.84
CA LYS A 119 5.03 4.59 10.46
C LYS A 119 4.02 4.06 9.44
N LEU A 120 3.57 2.81 9.58
CA LEU A 120 2.53 2.24 8.71
C LEU A 120 1.21 3.03 8.80
N LEU A 121 0.77 3.37 10.02
CA LEU A 121 -0.45 4.14 10.23
C LEU A 121 -0.34 5.55 9.63
N HIS A 122 0.82 6.20 9.74
CA HIS A 122 1.06 7.50 9.13
C HIS A 122 0.96 7.44 7.60
N LEU A 123 1.57 6.43 6.96
CA LEU A 123 1.44 6.23 5.52
C LEU A 123 -0.04 6.10 5.11
N ILE A 124 -0.81 5.25 5.78
CA ILE A 124 -2.19 4.93 5.37
C ILE A 124 -3.18 6.05 5.71
N ASN A 125 -3.11 6.62 6.91
CA ASN A 125 -4.13 7.53 7.43
C ASN A 125 -3.83 9.01 7.15
N GLU A 126 -2.56 9.34 6.85
CA GLU A 126 -2.13 10.72 6.67
C GLU A 126 -1.58 10.93 5.25
N GLU A 127 -0.50 10.23 4.89
CA GLU A 127 0.23 10.52 3.66
C GLU A 127 -0.51 10.06 2.39
N TRP A 128 -1.04 8.84 2.38
CA TRP A 128 -1.74 8.24 1.24
C TRP A 128 -3.24 8.56 1.26
N SER A 129 -3.56 9.80 1.60
CA SER A 129 -4.90 10.36 1.55
C SER A 129 -4.86 11.70 0.83
N THR A 130 -5.87 11.98 0.01
CA THR A 130 -5.99 13.28 -0.66
C THR A 130 -6.93 14.18 0.12
N LYS A 131 -6.38 15.26 0.66
CA LYS A 131 -7.15 16.32 1.35
C LYS A 131 -6.96 17.61 0.55
N GLN A 132 -8.05 18.23 0.12
CA GLN A 132 -8.03 19.46 -0.69
C GLN A 132 -9.18 20.36 -0.27
N ASP A 133 -8.85 21.61 0.03
CA ASP A 133 -9.83 22.68 0.24
C ASP A 133 -9.77 23.62 -0.96
N ILE A 134 -10.90 23.73 -1.67
CA ILE A 134 -11.02 24.55 -2.87
C ILE A 134 -11.97 25.70 -2.55
N HIS A 135 -11.54 26.92 -2.87
CA HIS A 135 -12.35 28.14 -2.73
C HIS A 135 -12.60 28.75 -4.12
N PRO A 136 -13.70 28.36 -4.80
CA PRO A 136 -14.02 28.91 -6.12
C PRO A 136 -14.28 30.42 -6.04
N THR A 137 -13.76 31.18 -7.01
CA THR A 137 -13.95 32.64 -7.10
C THR A 137 -15.19 33.05 -7.91
N SER A 138 -15.84 32.10 -8.57
CA SER A 138 -17.11 32.31 -9.28
C SER A 138 -17.95 31.03 -9.29
N ASN A 139 -19.24 31.16 -9.65
CA ASN A 139 -20.23 30.08 -9.50
C ASN A 139 -20.11 28.93 -10.53
N ASN A 140 -19.21 29.01 -11.52
CA ASN A 140 -19.06 28.02 -12.61
C ASN A 140 -17.58 27.72 -12.90
N VAL A 141 -16.82 27.29 -11.89
CA VAL A 141 -15.40 26.94 -12.06
C VAL A 141 -15.24 25.42 -11.96
N ASP A 142 -14.86 24.79 -13.06
CA ASP A 142 -14.36 23.42 -13.04
C ASP A 142 -13.06 23.39 -12.23
N THR A 143 -13.02 22.54 -11.21
CA THR A 143 -11.80 22.32 -10.43
C THR A 143 -11.26 20.93 -10.68
N THR A 144 -9.95 20.85 -10.94
CA THR A 144 -9.26 19.59 -11.23
C THR A 144 -8.22 19.30 -10.15
N ILE A 145 -8.24 18.07 -9.63
CA ILE A 145 -7.18 17.53 -8.76
C ILE A 145 -6.39 16.52 -9.59
N ASN A 146 -5.17 16.89 -10.00
CA ASN A 146 -4.35 16.06 -10.90
C ASN A 146 -3.75 14.82 -10.22
N HIS A 147 -3.57 14.89 -8.90
CA HIS A 147 -2.96 13.82 -8.11
C HIS A 147 -3.83 13.52 -6.91
N ALA A 148 -4.49 12.35 -6.96
CA ALA A 148 -5.25 11.83 -5.85
C ALA A 148 -4.87 10.38 -5.56
N PHE A 149 -4.78 10.04 -4.28
CA PHE A 149 -4.63 8.64 -3.86
C PHE A 149 -5.93 7.89 -4.13
N ARG A 150 -5.82 6.60 -4.47
CA ARG A 150 -7.00 5.75 -4.68
C ARG A 150 -7.73 5.56 -3.35
N GLY A 151 -9.05 5.55 -3.38
CA GLY A 151 -9.80 5.41 -2.15
C GLY A 151 -11.23 5.91 -2.24
N LYS A 152 -11.94 5.76 -1.12
CA LYS A 152 -13.25 6.38 -0.91
C LYS A 152 -13.03 7.79 -0.37
N TYR A 153 -13.80 8.73 -0.90
CA TYR A 153 -13.73 10.14 -0.53
C TYR A 153 -15.13 10.68 -0.25
N GLN A 154 -15.17 11.69 0.62
CA GLN A 154 -16.34 12.52 0.84
C GLN A 154 -16.02 13.93 0.32
N LEU A 155 -16.87 14.44 -0.56
CA LEU A 155 -16.89 15.83 -0.96
C LEU A 155 -17.91 16.58 -0.10
N THR A 156 -17.50 17.70 0.49
CA THR A 156 -18.38 18.60 1.24
C THR A 156 -18.33 19.99 0.61
N VAL A 157 -19.49 20.55 0.27
CA VAL A 157 -19.62 21.93 -0.22
C VAL A 157 -20.14 22.81 0.89
N VAL A 158 -19.40 23.85 1.23
CA VAL A 158 -19.77 24.82 2.27
C VAL A 158 -19.98 26.19 1.65
N CYS A 159 -21.15 26.78 1.89
CA CYS A 159 -21.47 28.15 1.49
C CYS A 159 -21.91 28.96 2.71
N ASN A 160 -21.28 30.11 2.95
CA ASN A 160 -21.56 30.99 4.09
C ASN A 160 -21.54 30.23 5.45
N GLY A 161 -20.57 29.32 5.62
CA GLY A 161 -20.42 28.52 6.84
C GLY A 161 -21.43 27.39 7.00
N GLN A 162 -22.30 27.13 6.02
CA GLN A 162 -23.26 26.03 6.05
C GLN A 162 -22.92 24.98 5.00
N VAL A 163 -22.94 23.71 5.39
CA VAL A 163 -22.86 22.58 4.45
C VAL A 163 -24.10 22.60 3.55
N LYS A 164 -23.87 22.65 2.24
CA LYS A 164 -24.91 22.62 1.20
C LYS A 164 -25.00 21.27 0.48
N LEU A 165 -23.89 20.55 0.40
CA LEU A 165 -23.83 19.22 -0.20
C LEU A 165 -22.80 18.36 0.54
N GLU A 166 -23.14 17.09 0.71
CA GLU A 166 -22.18 16.01 0.99
C GLU A 166 -22.37 14.92 -0.05
N LYS A 167 -21.27 14.43 -0.62
CA LYS A 167 -21.31 13.39 -1.66
C LYS A 167 -20.13 12.45 -1.52
N GLU A 168 -20.40 11.16 -1.43
CA GLU A 168 -19.36 10.14 -1.49
C GLU A 168 -19.00 9.77 -2.93
N PHE A 169 -17.73 9.51 -3.18
CA PHE A 169 -17.24 9.02 -4.46
C PHE A 169 -15.99 8.14 -4.28
N HIS A 170 -15.61 7.42 -5.32
CA HIS A 170 -14.43 6.58 -5.35
C HIS A 170 -13.45 7.07 -6.40
N VAL A 171 -12.16 7.12 -6.05
CA VAL A 171 -11.05 7.36 -6.98
C VAL A 171 -10.39 6.03 -7.27
N GLY A 172 -10.51 5.58 -8.53
CA GLY A 172 -9.93 4.35 -9.04
C GLY A 172 -8.73 4.60 -9.95
N ASN A 173 -8.57 3.77 -10.99
CA ASN A 173 -7.47 3.88 -11.96
C ASN A 173 -7.76 4.86 -13.12
N SER A 174 -8.94 5.47 -13.13
CA SER A 174 -9.39 6.37 -14.18
C SER A 174 -9.91 7.67 -13.55
N PRO A 175 -9.90 8.79 -14.29
CA PRO A 175 -10.40 10.06 -13.78
C PRO A 175 -11.83 9.95 -13.26
N SER A 176 -12.07 10.47 -12.06
CA SER A 176 -13.42 10.58 -11.49
C SER A 176 -13.97 11.98 -11.76
N ILE A 177 -15.12 12.06 -12.43
CA ILE A 177 -15.84 13.32 -12.67
C ILE A 177 -16.98 13.41 -11.64
N ILE A 178 -17.02 14.50 -10.88
CA ILE A 178 -18.01 14.73 -9.83
C ILE A 178 -18.83 15.95 -10.20
N ASN A 179 -20.10 15.72 -10.56
CA ASN A 179 -21.06 16.81 -10.76
C ASN A 179 -21.64 17.22 -9.39
N ILE A 180 -21.58 18.51 -9.11
CA ILE A 180 -21.96 19.19 -7.85
C ILE A 180 -23.16 20.07 -8.10
#